data_AF-A0A840KDA9-F1
#
_entry.id   AF-A0A840KDA9-F1
#
_cell.length_a   1.000
_cell.length_b   1.000
_cell.length_c   1.000
_cell.angle_alpha   90.00
_cell.angle_beta   90.00
_cell.angle_gamma   90.00
#
_symmetry.space_group_name_H-M   'P 1'
#
loop_
_entity.id
_entity.type
_entity.pdbx_description
1 polymer ?
#
loop_
_entity_poly.entity_id
_entity_poly.type
_entity_poly.pdbx_seq_one_letter_code
_entity_poly.pdbx_strand_id
1 'polypeptide(L)'
;MKNSKLFLLFILFSTLSFAQKKDETRVTITTDKGEKTERTVKKEKTPHFIQFGIMSRNHESFKNKYGVDVVYENCVISPFLSKKAENNNKAVAGYLTEKHGDMWKKDLGIIPYGL
;
A
#
# COMPACT_ATOMS: atom_id res chain seq x y z
N MET A 1 -31.47 20.52 -50.98
CA MET A 1 -31.70 19.15 -51.47
C MET A 1 -30.54 18.27 -51.05
N LYS A 2 -30.86 17.14 -50.39
CA LYS A 2 -30.05 15.91 -50.22
C LYS A 2 -28.78 16.04 -49.34
N ASN A 3 -28.81 15.54 -48.10
CA ASN A 3 -28.39 14.18 -47.69
C ASN A 3 -26.85 14.09 -47.65
N SER A 4 -26.15 13.39 -46.75
CA SER A 4 -26.46 12.42 -45.72
C SER A 4 -25.10 11.98 -45.14
N LYS A 5 -25.03 11.83 -43.81
CA LYS A 5 -24.11 10.92 -43.08
C LYS A 5 -22.60 11.10 -43.27
N LEU A 6 -21.97 11.72 -42.28
CA LEU A 6 -20.68 11.24 -41.78
C LEU A 6 -20.62 11.37 -40.25
N PHE A 7 -21.59 10.72 -39.60
CA PHE A 7 -21.54 10.41 -38.17
C PHE A 7 -20.83 9.06 -38.07
N LEU A 8 -19.52 9.03 -37.76
CA LEU A 8 -18.74 7.88 -37.26
C LEU A 8 -17.24 8.18 -37.38
N LEU A 9 -16.70 9.00 -36.47
CA LEU A 9 -15.26 8.97 -36.18
C LEU A 9 -15.03 9.18 -34.68
N PHE A 10 -15.73 8.38 -33.87
CA PHE A 10 -15.69 8.50 -32.40
C PHE A 10 -15.53 7.14 -31.73
N ILE A 11 -14.77 6.20 -32.30
CA ILE A 11 -14.46 4.93 -31.63
C ILE A 11 -13.05 4.45 -32.02
N LEU A 12 -12.02 5.16 -31.58
CA LEU A 12 -10.64 4.66 -31.54
C LEU A 12 -9.98 4.96 -30.17
N PHE A 13 -10.77 4.88 -29.10
CA PHE A 13 -10.23 4.60 -27.77
C PHE A 13 -10.63 3.17 -27.41
N SER A 14 -10.06 2.21 -28.15
CA SER A 14 -10.03 0.82 -27.71
C SER A 14 -9.23 0.81 -26.41
N THR A 15 -9.98 0.78 -25.33
CA THR A 15 -9.54 0.54 -23.97
C THR A 15 -8.60 -0.66 -23.97
N LEU A 16 -7.30 -0.41 -23.76
CA LEU A 16 -6.38 -1.42 -23.27
C LEU A 16 -6.83 -1.76 -21.83
N SER A 17 -7.82 -2.65 -21.71
CA SER A 17 -8.14 -3.26 -20.43
C SER A 17 -6.96 -4.16 -20.06
N PHE A 18 -6.02 -3.61 -19.27
CA PHE A 18 -5.11 -4.44 -18.49
C PHE A 18 -5.97 -5.36 -17.61
N ALA A 19 -6.09 -6.63 -17.99
CA ALA A 19 -6.59 -7.67 -17.12
C ALA A 19 -5.54 -7.88 -16.01
N GLN A 20 -5.60 -7.06 -14.96
CA GLN A 20 -4.76 -7.26 -13.78
C GLN A 20 -5.26 -8.52 -13.06
N LYS A 21 -4.53 -9.63 -13.23
CA LYS A 21 -4.68 -10.83 -12.41
C LYS A 21 -4.44 -10.43 -10.96
N LYS A 22 -5.49 -10.45 -10.13
CA LYS A 22 -5.38 -10.25 -8.69
C LYS A 22 -4.58 -11.42 -8.11
N ASP A 23 -3.38 -11.13 -7.61
CA ASP A 23 -2.66 -12.06 -6.73
C ASP A 23 -3.36 -12.08 -5.36
N GLU A 24 -4.35 -12.96 -5.23
CA GLU A 24 -4.88 -13.36 -3.95
C GLU A 24 -3.92 -14.36 -3.31
N THR A 25 -2.96 -13.86 -2.52
CA THR A 25 -2.11 -14.73 -1.70
C THR A 25 -2.91 -15.25 -0.52
N ARG A 26 -3.37 -16.50 -0.62
CA ARG A 26 -4.02 -17.21 0.49
C ARG A 26 -2.96 -17.56 1.54
N VAL A 27 -3.01 -16.90 2.69
CA VAL A 27 -2.22 -17.30 3.86
C VAL A 27 -3.12 -18.09 4.81
N THR A 28 -2.75 -19.35 5.06
CA THR A 28 -3.42 -20.17 6.07
C THR A 28 -2.76 -19.89 7.41
N ILE A 29 -3.47 -19.26 8.33
CA ILE A 29 -3.02 -19.13 9.73
C ILE A 29 -3.74 -20.23 10.53
N THR A 30 -2.98 -21.18 11.04
CA THR A 30 -3.45 -22.16 12.02
C THR A 30 -3.29 -21.58 13.42
N THR A 31 -4.39 -21.26 14.07
CA THR A 31 -4.43 -20.98 15.52
C THR A 31 -4.68 -22.29 16.27
N ASP A 32 -4.11 -22.44 17.47
CA ASP A 32 -4.08 -23.65 18.30
C ASP A 32 -5.44 -24.24 18.76
N LYS A 33 -6.56 -23.78 18.18
CA LYS A 33 -7.93 -24.27 18.45
C LYS A 33 -8.69 -24.72 17.20
N GLY A 34 -8.04 -24.89 16.05
CA GLY A 34 -8.62 -25.58 14.89
C GLY A 34 -9.79 -24.88 14.18
N GLU A 35 -10.14 -23.65 14.56
CA GLU A 35 -11.21 -22.89 13.92
C GLU A 35 -10.66 -22.08 12.73
N LYS A 36 -11.00 -22.51 11.51
CA LYS A 36 -10.66 -21.82 10.26
C LYS A 36 -11.59 -20.62 10.08
N THR A 37 -11.18 -19.46 10.57
CA THR A 37 -11.84 -18.20 10.14
C THR A 37 -11.18 -17.72 8.85
N GLU A 38 -11.82 -17.94 7.71
CA GLU A 38 -11.45 -17.29 6.44
C GLU A 38 -11.74 -15.78 6.56
N ARG A 39 -10.76 -15.00 6.99
CA ARG A 39 -10.84 -13.54 6.85
C ARG A 39 -10.21 -13.16 5.52
N THR A 40 -11.05 -12.79 4.56
CA THR A 40 -10.59 -12.08 3.36
C THR A 40 -10.04 -10.71 3.78
N VAL A 41 -8.75 -10.63 4.10
CA VAL A 41 -8.08 -9.35 4.31
C VAL A 41 -7.99 -8.68 2.94
N LYS A 42 -9.00 -7.86 2.63
CA LYS A 42 -8.90 -6.90 1.53
C LYS A 42 -7.67 -6.04 1.84
N LYS A 43 -6.57 -6.25 1.11
CA LYS A 43 -5.44 -5.30 1.11
C LYS A 43 -5.98 -3.98 0.58
N GLU A 44 -6.44 -3.13 1.49
CA GLU A 44 -6.57 -1.72 1.22
C GLU A 44 -5.22 -1.23 0.71
N LYS A 45 -5.21 -0.55 -0.45
CA LYS A 45 -3.99 -0.01 -1.08
C LYS A 45 -3.51 1.25 -0.33
N THR A 46 -3.52 1.22 0.99
CA THR A 46 -3.10 2.35 1.82
C THR A 46 -1.57 2.42 1.77
N PRO A 47 -0.98 3.58 1.43
CA PRO A 47 0.46 3.77 1.54
C PRO A 47 0.92 3.44 2.96
N HIS A 48 2.07 2.80 3.12
CA HIS A 48 2.52 2.39 4.43
C HIS A 48 4.02 2.39 4.54
N PHE A 49 4.53 2.71 5.73
CA PHE A 49 5.92 2.43 6.08
C PHE A 49 6.11 0.94 6.33
N ILE A 50 7.26 0.41 5.91
CA ILE A 50 7.70 -0.95 6.22
C ILE A 50 8.69 -0.86 7.36
N GLN A 51 8.37 -1.51 8.46
CA GLN A 51 9.25 -1.64 9.62
C GLN A 51 9.56 -3.12 9.85
N PHE A 52 10.78 -3.46 10.23
CA PHE A 52 11.11 -4.83 10.62
C PHE A 52 11.09 -4.97 12.13
N GLY A 53 10.63 -6.12 12.61
CA GLY A 53 10.64 -6.48 14.02
C GLY A 53 9.25 -6.53 14.65
N ILE A 54 9.23 -6.59 15.97
CA ILE A 54 7.99 -6.61 16.74
C ILE A 54 7.40 -5.19 16.77
N MET A 55 6.08 -5.10 16.63
CA MET A 55 5.36 -3.83 16.73
C MET A 55 5.63 -3.16 18.07
N SER A 56 6.31 -2.01 18.04
CA SER A 56 6.70 -1.27 19.24
C SER A 56 5.58 -0.41 19.81
N ARG A 57 4.59 -0.03 18.99
CA ARG A 57 3.45 0.81 19.38
C ARG A 57 2.29 0.70 18.39
N ASN A 58 1.09 1.11 18.81
CA ASN A 58 -0.07 1.27 17.94
C ASN A 58 0.09 2.54 17.06
N HIS A 59 -0.26 2.44 15.77
CA HIS A 59 -0.18 3.50 14.76
C HIS A 59 -1.55 3.93 14.21
N GLU A 60 -2.66 3.49 14.80
CA GLU A 60 -4.02 3.83 14.34
C GLU A 60 -4.27 5.35 14.33
N SER A 61 -3.78 6.10 15.31
CA SER A 61 -3.90 7.56 15.33
C SER A 61 -3.14 8.20 14.16
N PHE A 62 -1.94 7.71 13.86
CA PHE A 62 -1.15 8.15 12.71
C PHE A 62 -1.87 7.83 11.40
N LYS A 63 -2.37 6.60 11.25
CA LYS A 63 -3.14 6.16 10.08
C LYS A 63 -4.39 7.00 9.87
N ASN A 64 -5.15 7.26 10.92
CA ASN A 64 -6.36 8.08 10.83
C ASN A 64 -6.07 9.54 10.46
N LYS A 65 -4.93 10.08 10.94
CA LYS A 65 -4.53 11.46 10.67
C LYS A 65 -3.95 11.67 9.27
N TYR A 66 -3.12 10.73 8.81
CA TYR A 66 -2.32 10.90 7.59
C TYR A 66 -2.76 10.01 6.42
N GLY A 67 -3.64 9.03 6.66
CA GLY A 67 -4.00 8.03 5.65
C GLY A 67 -2.83 7.13 5.26
N VAL A 68 -1.82 7.00 6.12
CA VAL A 68 -0.61 6.19 5.91
C VAL A 68 -0.45 5.22 7.07
N ASP A 69 -0.26 3.93 6.77
CA ASP A 69 -0.13 2.88 7.77
C ASP A 69 1.35 2.58 8.11
N VAL A 70 1.57 1.72 9.10
CA VAL A 70 2.87 1.11 9.38
C VAL A 70 2.71 -0.40 9.42
N VAL A 71 3.37 -1.10 8.50
CA VAL A 71 3.36 -2.56 8.43
C VAL A 71 4.66 -3.09 9.03
N TYR A 72 4.52 -3.99 9.99
CA TYR A 72 5.65 -4.70 10.58
C TYR A 72 5.87 -6.03 9.87
N GLU A 73 7.07 -6.19 9.33
CA GLU A 73 7.56 -7.41 8.69
C GLU A 73 8.50 -8.17 9.64
N ASN A 74 8.75 -9.44 9.32
CA ASN A 74 9.59 -10.33 10.13
C ASN A 74 11.03 -9.80 10.30
N CYS A 75 11.71 -10.27 11.36
CA CYS A 75 13.07 -9.83 11.70
C CYS A 75 14.18 -10.28 10.73
N VAL A 76 13.91 -11.24 9.85
CA VAL A 76 14.90 -11.75 8.90
C VAL A 76 14.95 -10.83 7.69
N ILE A 77 15.96 -9.96 7.66
CA ILE A 77 16.13 -8.92 6.63
C ILE A 77 17.17 -9.40 5.62
N SER A 78 16.74 -9.71 4.40
CA SER A 78 17.65 -9.93 3.28
C SER A 78 18.05 -8.59 2.63
N PRO A 79 19.16 -8.51 1.87
CA PRO A 79 19.54 -7.31 1.14
C PRO A 79 18.42 -6.78 0.22
N PHE A 80 17.69 -7.70 -0.42
CA PHE A 80 16.55 -7.36 -1.27
C PHE A 80 15.41 -6.71 -0.46
N LEU A 81 15.03 -7.31 0.68
CA LEU A 81 13.96 -6.77 1.53
C LEU A 81 14.35 -5.43 2.15
N SER A 82 15.59 -5.30 2.59
CA SER A 82 16.17 -4.03 3.06
C SER A 82 16.00 -2.94 2.01
N LYS A 83 16.44 -3.19 0.77
CA LYS A 83 16.38 -2.19 -0.30
C LYS A 83 14.94 -1.84 -0.68
N LYS A 84 14.05 -2.83 -0.68
CA LYS A 84 12.62 -2.62 -0.93
C LYS A 84 12.00 -1.72 0.14
N ALA A 85 12.28 -1.97 1.42
CA ALA A 85 11.77 -1.17 2.53
C ALA A 85 12.31 0.27 2.48
N GLU A 86 13.61 0.44 2.25
CA GLU A 86 14.24 1.76 2.11
C GLU A 86 13.58 2.58 0.99
N ASN A 87 13.46 2.00 -0.21
CA ASN A 87 12.86 2.70 -1.36
C ASN A 87 11.39 3.05 -1.11
N ASN A 88 10.62 2.14 -0.53
CA ASN A 88 9.22 2.38 -0.16
C ASN A 88 9.11 3.52 0.86
N ASN A 89 9.89 3.44 1.95
CA ASN A 89 9.79 4.39 3.05
C ASN A 89 10.23 5.79 2.62
N LYS A 90 11.24 5.92 1.74
CA LYS A 90 11.61 7.20 1.12
C LYS A 90 10.48 7.79 0.30
N ALA A 91 9.77 6.97 -0.49
CA ALA A 91 8.63 7.44 -1.28
C ALA A 91 7.48 7.92 -0.38
N VAL A 92 7.14 7.16 0.67
CA VAL A 92 6.09 7.53 1.63
C VAL A 92 6.46 8.78 2.43
N ALA A 93 7.71 8.89 2.87
CA ALA A 93 8.22 10.08 3.55
C ALA A 93 8.15 11.33 2.65
N GLY A 94 8.54 11.20 1.38
CA GLY A 94 8.42 12.27 0.39
C GLY A 94 6.97 12.74 0.23
N TYR A 95 6.04 11.80 0.07
CA TYR A 95 4.60 12.08 -0.02
C TYR A 95 4.07 12.81 1.22
N LEU A 96 4.46 12.37 2.43
CA LEU A 96 4.01 13.00 3.68
C LEU A 96 4.62 14.37 3.88
N THR A 97 5.92 14.54 3.58
CA THR A 97 6.59 15.84 3.67
C THR A 97 6.04 16.84 2.66
N GLU A 98 5.72 16.42 1.45
CA GLU A 98 5.08 17.27 0.44
C GLU A 98 3.71 17.78 0.91
N LYS A 99 2.90 16.93 1.55
CA LYS A 99 1.53 17.28 1.97
C LYS A 99 1.44 17.97 3.33
N HIS A 100 2.32 17.63 4.26
CA HIS A 100 2.17 17.98 5.68
C HIS A 100 3.42 18.62 6.29
N GLY A 101 4.46 18.87 5.50
CA GLY A 101 5.77 19.26 6.01
C GLY A 101 6.35 18.18 6.94
N ASP A 102 7.26 18.55 7.83
CA ASP A 102 7.97 17.58 8.66
C ASP A 102 7.23 17.19 9.95
N MET A 103 6.02 17.70 10.19
CA MET A 103 5.26 17.43 11.41
C MET A 103 4.93 15.94 11.59
N TRP A 104 4.74 15.19 10.49
CA TRP A 104 4.41 13.76 10.54
C TRP A 104 5.49 12.93 11.23
N LYS A 105 6.76 13.38 11.23
CA LYS A 105 7.88 12.65 11.87
C LYS A 105 7.66 12.54 13.37
N LYS A 106 7.24 13.63 14.01
CA LYS A 106 6.95 13.68 15.45
C LYS A 106 5.74 12.81 15.78
N ASP A 107 4.70 12.88 14.96
CA ASP A 107 3.43 12.18 15.19
C ASP A 107 3.53 10.68 14.94
N LEU A 108 4.38 10.25 14.00
CA LEU A 108 4.71 8.84 13.77
C LEU A 108 5.46 8.25 14.98
N GLY A 109 6.38 9.04 15.56
CA GLY A 109 7.06 8.69 16.81
C GLY A 109 7.93 7.44 16.72
N ILE A 110 8.30 7.02 15.50
CA ILE A 110 9.35 6.06 15.18
C ILE A 110 10.10 6.59 13.94
N ILE A 111 11.32 6.10 13.73
CA ILE A 111 12.05 6.30 12.48
C ILE A 111 11.86 5.04 11.63
N PRO A 112 11.10 5.10 10.51
CA PRO A 112 10.95 3.96 9.62
C PRO A 112 12.29 3.48 9.08
N TYR A 113 12.40 2.18 8.80
CA TYR A 113 13.61 1.59 8.26
C TYR A 113 14.12 2.33 7.00
N GLY A 114 15.41 2.67 6.98
CA GLY A 114 16.05 3.29 5.81
C GLY A 114 15.75 4.78 5.60
N LEU A 115 15.19 5.45 6.61
CA LEU A 115 15.05 6.91 6.69
C LEU A 115 16.03 7.55 7.67
#